data_AF-A0A955Y8I9-F1
#
_entry.id   AF-A0A955Y8I9-F1
#
_cell.length_a   1.000
_cell.length_b   1.000
_cell.length_c   1.000
_cell.angle_alpha   90.00
_cell.angle_beta   90.00
_cell.angle_gamma   90.00
#
_symmetry.space_group_name_H-M   'P 1'
#
loop_
_entity.id
_entity.type
_entity.pdbx_description
1 polymer ?
#
loop_
_entity_poly.entity_id
_entity_poly.type
_entity_poly.pdbx_seq_one_letter_code
_entity_poly.pdbx_strand_id
1 'polypeptide(L)'
;MFCSPFDEALAHQGPPGVFLPDPEGALRFHPSWTRDAWGRAPGPHALEWSWQLFRDRGTGYVQVALVTSPSLVAEHPRMDVRVFPSREAAEAARAAYGSPPLASDPW
;
A
#
# COMPACT_ATOMS: atom_id res chain seq x y z
N MET A 1 7.03 -4.05 -11.72
CA MET A 1 6.53 -5.29 -12.36
C MET A 1 5.41 -5.85 -11.49
N PHE A 2 4.33 -6.30 -12.11
CA PHE A 2 3.22 -6.98 -11.46
C PHE A 2 3.44 -8.50 -11.52
N CYS A 3 2.86 -9.26 -10.58
CA CYS A 3 3.01 -10.72 -10.55
C CYS A 3 2.37 -11.41 -11.77
N SER A 4 1.37 -10.77 -12.38
CA SER A 4 0.67 -11.31 -13.55
C SER A 4 0.11 -10.19 -14.45
N PRO A 5 -0.19 -10.48 -15.73
CA PRO A 5 -0.95 -9.56 -16.59
C PRO A 5 -2.33 -9.20 -16.03
N PHE A 6 -2.92 -10.08 -15.22
CA PHE A 6 -4.19 -9.81 -14.55
C PHE A 6 -4.04 -8.74 -13.47
N ASP A 7 -3.01 -8.83 -12.63
CA ASP A 7 -2.73 -7.81 -11.60
C ASP A 7 -2.45 -6.44 -12.23
N GLU A 8 -1.70 -6.42 -13.34
CA GLU A 8 -1.42 -5.20 -14.10
C GLU A 8 -2.71 -4.60 -14.68
N ALA A 9 -3.53 -5.40 -15.36
CA ALA A 9 -4.81 -4.95 -15.89
C ALA A 9 -5.73 -4.39 -14.79
N LEU A 10 -5.79 -5.07 -13.64
CA LEU A 10 -6.58 -4.64 -12.50
C LEU A 10 -6.08 -3.31 -11.92
N ALA A 11 -4.77 -3.08 -11.87
CA ALA A 11 -4.21 -1.84 -11.36
C ALA A 11 -4.55 -0.62 -12.24
N HIS A 12 -4.66 -0.84 -13.56
CA HIS A 12 -4.92 0.23 -14.54
C HIS A 12 -6.41 0.49 -14.80
N GLN A 13 -7.23 -0.55 -14.79
CA GLN A 13 -8.60 -0.51 -15.30
C GLN A 13 -9.63 -1.08 -14.31
N GLY A 14 -9.16 -1.71 -13.24
CA GLY A 14 -10.00 -2.29 -12.21
C GLY A 14 -10.55 -1.25 -11.23
N PRO A 15 -11.36 -1.71 -10.26
CA PRO A 15 -11.70 -0.88 -9.12
C PRO A 15 -10.43 -0.53 -8.31
N PRO A 16 -10.42 0.62 -7.62
CA PRO A 16 -9.41 0.95 -6.64
C PRO A 16 -9.08 -0.20 -5.69
N GLY A 17 -7.80 -0.42 -5.48
CA GLY A 17 -7.28 -1.57 -4.77
C GLY A 17 -5.86 -1.39 -4.25
N VAL A 18 -5.49 -2.29 -3.36
CA VAL A 18 -4.18 -2.35 -2.71
C VAL A 18 -3.39 -3.51 -3.29
N PHE A 19 -2.14 -3.23 -3.64
CA PHE A 19 -1.18 -4.19 -4.17
C PHE A 19 0.04 -4.24 -3.26
N LEU A 20 0.41 -5.45 -2.83
CA LEU A 20 1.57 -5.68 -1.98
C LEU A 20 2.70 -6.34 -2.80
N PRO A 21 3.97 -6.02 -2.53
CA PRO A 21 5.08 -6.74 -3.10
C PRO A 21 5.12 -8.19 -2.58
N ASP A 22 5.39 -9.14 -3.47
CA ASP A 22 5.76 -10.51 -3.13
C ASP A 22 7.26 -10.59 -2.72
N PRO A 23 7.79 -11.77 -2.35
CA PRO A 23 9.20 -11.92 -1.97
C PRO A 23 10.19 -11.49 -3.07
N GLU A 24 9.79 -11.59 -4.34
CA GLU A 24 10.56 -11.15 -5.50
C GLU A 24 10.38 -9.66 -5.82
N GLY A 25 9.50 -8.96 -5.09
CA GLY A 25 9.19 -7.54 -5.26
C GLY A 25 8.23 -7.24 -6.42
N ALA A 26 7.56 -8.25 -6.98
CA ALA A 26 6.48 -8.06 -7.93
C ALA A 26 5.16 -7.73 -7.20
N LEU A 27 4.34 -6.87 -7.79
CA LEU A 27 3.10 -6.41 -7.17
C LEU A 27 1.96 -7.39 -7.40
N ARG A 28 1.33 -7.83 -6.31
CA ARG A 28 0.14 -8.70 -6.32
C ARG A 28 -1.06 -7.98 -5.74
N PHE A 29 -2.22 -8.10 -6.38
CA PHE A 29 -3.46 -7.61 -5.83
C PHE A 29 -3.77 -8.30 -4.50
N HIS A 30 -4.11 -7.51 -3.47
CA HIS A 30 -4.41 -8.02 -2.15
C HIS A 30 -5.92 -7.89 -1.83
N PRO A 31 -6.74 -8.93 -2.07
CA PRO A 31 -8.19 -8.83 -1.98
C PRO A 31 -8.70 -8.53 -0.57
N SER A 32 -8.03 -9.07 0.46
CA SER A 32 -8.44 -8.85 1.85
C SER A 32 -8.23 -7.41 2.28
N TRP A 33 -7.09 -6.80 1.94
CA TRP A 33 -6.82 -5.40 2.25
C TRP A 33 -7.72 -4.47 1.45
N THR A 34 -7.93 -4.78 0.17
CA THR A 34 -8.82 -4.01 -0.69
C THR A 34 -10.26 -4.03 -0.16
N ARG A 35 -10.79 -5.21 0.17
CA ARG A 35 -12.15 -5.34 0.73
C ARG A 35 -12.32 -4.59 2.04
N ASP A 36 -11.34 -4.72 2.92
CA ASP A 36 -11.33 -4.07 4.23
C ASP A 36 -11.25 -2.54 4.10
N ALA A 37 -10.47 -2.03 3.14
CA ALA A 37 -10.42 -0.61 2.82
C ALA A 37 -11.76 -0.09 2.28
N TRP A 38 -12.38 -0.79 1.32
CA TRP A 38 -13.72 -0.44 0.82
C TRP A 38 -14.82 -0.52 1.89
N GLY A 39 -14.68 -1.40 2.88
CA GLY A 39 -15.60 -1.48 4.01
C GLY A 39 -15.53 -0.26 4.93
N ARG A 40 -14.37 0.40 5.00
CA ARG A 40 -14.15 1.63 5.79
C ARG A 40 -14.43 2.91 5.02
N ALA A 41 -14.02 2.94 3.76
CA ALA A 41 -14.18 4.08 2.86
C ALA A 41 -15.06 3.62 1.69
N PRO A 42 -16.39 3.74 1.80
CA PRO A 42 -17.26 3.55 0.66
C PRO A 42 -17.01 4.64 -0.39
N GLY A 43 -17.08 4.27 -1.66
CA GLY A 43 -16.77 5.18 -2.77
C GLY A 43 -17.75 6.36 -2.94
N PRO A 44 -17.53 7.19 -3.98
CA PRO A 44 -16.63 6.93 -5.10
C PRO A 44 -15.15 7.23 -4.81
N HIS A 45 -14.27 6.52 -5.52
CA HIS A 45 -12.82 6.70 -5.47
C HIS A 45 -12.26 6.90 -6.88
N ALA A 46 -11.43 7.92 -7.06
CA ALA A 46 -10.74 8.16 -8.34
C ALA A 46 -9.52 7.24 -8.47
N LEU A 47 -9.27 6.72 -9.68
CA LEU A 47 -8.05 5.97 -9.97
C LEU A 47 -6.87 6.95 -10.01
N GLU A 48 -6.02 6.88 -8.99
CA GLU A 48 -4.80 7.66 -8.84
C GLU A 48 -3.77 6.78 -8.14
N TRP A 49 -2.61 6.61 -8.73
CA TRP A 49 -1.61 5.71 -8.16
C TRP A 49 -0.77 6.43 -7.11
N SER A 50 -0.56 5.77 -5.99
CA SER A 50 0.33 6.24 -4.93
C SER A 50 1.11 5.10 -4.31
N TRP A 51 2.37 5.37 -4.01
CA TRP A 51 3.19 4.49 -3.20
C TRP A 51 3.07 4.90 -1.75
N GLN A 52 2.77 3.94 -0.88
CA GLN A 52 2.50 4.24 0.51
C GLN A 52 3.27 3.29 1.42
N LEU A 53 3.73 3.83 2.54
CA LEU A 53 4.14 3.04 3.70
C LEU A 53 2.97 2.94 4.67
N PHE A 54 2.73 1.73 5.13
CA PHE A 54 1.81 1.42 6.21
C PHE A 54 2.62 0.98 7.42
N ARG A 55 2.51 1.71 8.53
CA ARG A 55 3.09 1.30 9.82
C ARG A 55 1.99 0.77 10.71
N ASP A 56 2.11 -0.47 11.12
CA ASP A 56 1.24 -1.02 12.16
C ASP A 56 1.54 -0.32 13.49
N ARG A 57 0.54 0.33 14.09
CA ARG A 57 0.68 1.10 15.34
C ARG A 57 1.06 0.23 16.53
N GLY A 58 0.72 -1.06 16.51
CA GLY A 58 0.98 -1.97 17.62
C GLY A 58 2.40 -2.53 17.62
N THR A 59 2.96 -2.78 16.44
CA THR A 59 4.26 -3.47 16.26
C THR A 59 5.35 -2.56 15.70
N GLY A 60 4.99 -1.42 15.11
CA GLY A 60 5.91 -0.56 14.38
C GLY A 60 6.34 -1.10 13.01
N TYR A 61 5.82 -2.27 12.58
CA TYR A 61 6.18 -2.88 11.31
C TYR A 61 5.76 -2.03 10.13
N VAL A 62 6.69 -1.80 9.20
CA VAL A 62 6.51 -0.93 8.04
C VAL A 62 6.47 -1.75 6.75
N GLN A 63 5.36 -1.64 6.02
CA GLN A 63 5.14 -2.32 4.74
C GLN A 63 4.94 -1.31 3.61
N VAL A 64 5.57 -1.54 2.45
CA VAL A 64 5.29 -0.81 1.21
C VAL A 64 4.06 -1.42 0.52
N ALA A 65 3.19 -0.57 -0.01
CA ALA A 65 2.12 -0.95 -0.91
C ALA A 65 1.98 0.05 -2.07
N LEU A 66 1.54 -0.45 -3.22
CA LEU A 66 0.93 0.38 -4.26
C LEU A 66 -0.57 0.46 -3.99
N VAL A 67 -1.10 1.67 -3.95
CA VAL A 67 -2.54 1.91 -3.81
C VAL A 67 -3.01 2.68 -5.03
N THR A 68 -4.02 2.14 -5.71
CA THR A 68 -4.54 2.70 -6.98
C THR A 68 -5.62 3.77 -6.77
N SER A 69 -5.89 4.12 -5.51
CA SER A 69 -6.56 5.38 -5.11
C SER A 69 -6.17 5.76 -3.68
N PRO A 70 -5.50 6.89 -3.42
CA PRO A 70 -5.15 7.32 -2.06
C PRO A 70 -6.38 7.46 -1.17
N SER A 71 -7.50 7.92 -1.73
CA SER A 71 -8.76 8.11 -1.01
C SER A 71 -9.36 6.82 -0.45
N LEU A 72 -8.98 5.65 -0.97
CA LEU A 72 -9.43 4.35 -0.48
C LEU A 72 -8.84 4.00 0.90
N VAL A 73 -7.69 4.59 1.25
CA VAL A 73 -6.91 4.25 2.45
C VAL A 73 -6.50 5.48 3.25
N ALA A 74 -7.16 6.62 3.03
CA ALA A 74 -6.80 7.89 3.65
C ALA A 74 -6.78 7.83 5.19
N GLU A 75 -7.66 7.01 5.79
CA GLU A 75 -7.70 6.79 7.23
C GLU A 75 -7.67 5.28 7.54
N HIS A 76 -6.77 4.87 8.43
CA HIS A 76 -6.70 3.50 8.91
C HIS A 76 -6.61 3.47 10.45
N PRO A 77 -7.51 2.72 11.13
CA PRO A 77 -7.57 2.75 12.60
C PRO A 77 -6.32 2.15 13.27
N ARG A 78 -5.67 1.21 12.59
CA ARG A 78 -4.53 0.45 13.11
C ARG A 78 -3.19 0.83 12.47
N MET A 79 -3.21 1.61 11.39
CA MET A 79 -1.99 1.89 10.63
C MET A 79 -1.82 3.38 10.43
N ASP A 80 -0.59 3.85 10.58
CA ASP A 80 -0.20 5.14 10.07
C ASP A 80 0.10 4.98 8.57
N VAL A 81 -0.20 6.00 7.77
CA VAL A 81 -0.03 5.97 6.31
C VAL A 81 0.86 7.13 5.88
N ARG A 82 1.90 6.85 5.09
CA ARG A 82 2.78 7.88 4.53
C ARG A 82 2.91 7.71 3.03
N VAL A 83 2.65 8.76 2.28
CA VAL A 83 2.65 8.75 0.81
C VAL A 83 4.03 9.14 0.26
N PHE A 84 4.41 8.50 -0.84
CA PHE A 84 5.67 8.69 -1.54
C PHE A 84 5.43 8.89 -3.04
N PRO A 85 6.25 9.70 -3.73
CA PRO A 85 6.09 10.02 -5.14
C PRO A 85 6.45 8.85 -6.07
N SER A 86 7.23 7.88 -5.60
CA SER A 86 7.67 6.74 -6.41
C SER A 86 7.92 5.50 -5.55
N ARG A 87 8.03 4.35 -6.22
CA ARG A 87 8.39 3.08 -5.59
C ARG A 87 9.74 3.17 -4.90
N GLU A 88 10.72 3.74 -5.61
CA GLU A 88 12.11 3.85 -5.17
C GLU A 88 12.18 4.70 -3.90
N ALA A 89 11.44 5.81 -3.84
CA ALA A 89 11.36 6.65 -2.66
C ALA A 89 10.73 5.92 -1.46
N ALA A 90 9.64 5.17 -1.68
CA ALA A 90 8.99 4.38 -0.63
C ALA A 90 9.88 3.26 -0.10
N GLU A 91 10.55 2.52 -0.99
CA GLU A 91 11.47 1.44 -0.62
C GLU A 91 12.71 1.97 0.09
N ALA A 92 13.30 3.08 -0.38
CA ALA A 92 14.42 3.73 0.30
C ALA A 92 14.04 4.16 1.72
N ALA A 93 12.85 4.74 1.89
CA ALA A 93 12.33 5.11 3.20
C ALA A 93 12.06 3.88 4.09
N ARG A 94 11.50 2.79 3.54
CA ARG A 94 11.32 1.53 4.28
C ARG A 94 12.65 0.94 4.74
N ALA A 95 13.64 0.90 3.84
CA ALA A 95 14.96 0.32 4.10
C ALA A 95 15.72 1.04 5.22
N ALA A 96 15.45 2.34 5.44
CA ALA A 96 16.03 3.10 6.54
C ALA A 96 15.64 2.57 7.94
N TYR A 97 14.57 1.78 8.06
CA TYR A 97 14.14 1.17 9.33
C TYR A 97 14.80 -0.19 9.64
N GLY A 98 15.70 -0.67 8.78
CA GLY A 98 16.44 -1.92 8.98
C GLY A 98 15.68 -3.18 8.56
N SER A 99 16.10 -4.33 9.10
CA SER A 99 15.54 -5.65 8.79
C SER A 99 15.28 -6.44 10.07
N PRO A 100 14.01 -6.65 10.49
CA PRO A 100 12.78 -6.19 9.83
C PRO A 100 12.62 -4.65 9.88
N PRO A 101 11.85 -4.05 8.96
CA PRO A 101 11.63 -2.60 8.94
C PRO A 101 10.68 -2.20 10.07
N LEU A 102 11.23 -1.66 11.15
CA LEU A 102 10.48 -1.26 12.35
C LEU A 102 10.68 0.24 12.64
N ALA A 103 9.57 0.98 12.67
CA ALA A 103 9.55 2.40 13.03
C ALA A 103 9.03 2.55 14.48
N SER A 104 9.90 3.05 15.38
CA SER A 104 9.54 3.31 16.78
C SER A 104 8.46 4.38 16.92
N ASP A 105 8.57 5.44 16.12
CA ASP A 105 7.75 6.64 16.26
C ASP A 105 6.66 6.72 15.18
N PRO A 106 5.50 7.36 15.47
CA PRO A 106 4.50 7.68 14.47
C PRO A 106 5.02 8.74 13.48
N TRP A 107 4.30 8.92 12.37
CA TRP A 107 4.57 9.96 11.38
C TRP A 107 3.36 10.86 11.13
#